data_AF-A0A7X1HRB1-F1
#
_entry.id   AF-A0A7X1HRB1-F1
#
_cell.length_a   1.000
_cell.length_b   1.000
_cell.length_c   1.000
_cell.angle_alpha   90.00
_cell.angle_beta   90.00
_cell.angle_gamma   90.00
#
_symmetry.space_group_name_H-M   'P 1'
#
loop_
_entity.id
_entity.type
_entity.pdbx_description
1 polymer ?
#
loop_
_entity_poly.entity_id
_entity_poly.type
_entity_poly.pdbx_seq_one_letter_code
_entity_poly.pdbx_strand_id
1 'polypeptide(L)'
;MIKKWLPLSLSALLLCGSITSLAAETKVYQGLGHSTNFRVGPGKDSEGQQVYSFNYVDAAVLFDADGKIINAIVDALEVSSPNYDGESMPHFSGWPGTEGHNLADHKTKKVIGKTENTPANIANEVDNWKTKRERGASYGMNPKNEWDEQMDFFQDKFKGKTVDELEIIFTKLYSDVNGRPLKENSRNDKDKEKYSKLTEAEKKEVADITAGATMSLRDSHGDILGALKNAYENRVEVAIPTK
;
A
#
# COMPACT_ATOMS: atom_id res chain seq x y z
N MET A 1 -32.73 35.15 82.34
CA MET A 1 -31.77 34.07 82.63
C MET A 1 -31.30 33.46 81.32
N ILE A 2 -29.99 33.37 81.17
CA ILE A 2 -29.23 33.24 79.92
C ILE A 2 -29.38 31.83 79.30
N LYS A 3 -29.83 31.77 78.04
CA LYS A 3 -29.74 30.57 77.19
C LYS A 3 -28.29 30.45 76.69
N LYS A 4 -27.58 29.39 77.10
CA LYS A 4 -26.26 29.04 76.55
C LYS A 4 -26.45 28.42 75.17
N TRP A 5 -25.83 29.03 74.17
CA TRP A 5 -25.71 28.55 72.80
C TRP A 5 -24.39 27.78 72.68
N LEU A 6 -24.44 26.58 72.10
CA LEU A 6 -23.28 25.72 71.84
C LEU A 6 -22.88 25.91 70.37
N PRO A 7 -21.64 26.30 70.01
CA PRO A 7 -21.24 26.29 68.62
C PRO A 7 -20.77 24.88 68.23
N LEU A 8 -21.47 24.27 67.28
CA LEU A 8 -20.99 23.10 66.53
C LEU A 8 -19.84 23.58 65.63
N SER A 9 -18.61 23.17 65.91
CA SER A 9 -17.48 23.38 64.99
C SER A 9 -17.60 22.38 63.83
N LEU A 10 -18.08 22.85 62.68
CA LEU A 10 -18.07 22.11 61.43
C LEU A 10 -16.63 22.11 60.89
N SER A 11 -15.89 21.03 61.15
CA SER A 11 -14.59 20.80 60.52
C SER A 11 -14.82 20.40 59.07
N ALA A 12 -14.70 21.35 58.14
CA ALA A 12 -14.68 21.07 56.71
C ALA A 12 -13.31 20.48 56.35
N LEU A 13 -13.25 19.17 56.19
CA LEU A 13 -12.11 18.48 55.61
C LEU A 13 -12.11 18.77 54.10
N LEU A 14 -11.31 19.75 53.66
CA LEU A 14 -11.02 19.95 52.24
C LEU A 14 -10.12 18.79 51.78
N LEU A 15 -10.73 17.77 51.18
CA LEU A 15 -10.00 16.77 50.42
C LEU A 15 -9.64 17.37 49.07
N CYS A 16 -8.48 18.02 48.98
CA CYS A 16 -7.87 18.38 47.70
C CYS A 16 -7.51 17.09 46.96
N GLY A 17 -8.47 16.54 46.22
CA GLY A 17 -8.20 15.51 45.23
C GLY A 17 -7.29 16.09 44.16
N SER A 18 -6.01 15.79 44.24
CA SER A 18 -5.07 15.96 43.14
C SER A 18 -5.55 15.09 41.99
N ILE A 19 -6.28 15.68 41.05
CA ILE A 19 -6.55 15.09 39.75
C ILE A 19 -5.20 15.09 39.02
N THR A 20 -4.38 14.08 39.26
CA THR A 20 -3.33 13.73 38.32
C THR A 20 -4.05 13.23 37.08
N SER A 21 -4.20 14.09 36.07
CA SER A 21 -4.46 13.56 34.73
C SER A 21 -3.23 12.76 34.35
N LEU A 22 -3.29 11.43 34.49
CA LEU A 22 -2.40 10.58 33.72
C LEU A 22 -2.80 10.79 32.26
N ALA A 23 -2.20 11.79 31.61
CA ALA A 23 -2.11 11.75 30.17
C ALA A 23 -1.31 10.49 29.87
N ALA A 24 -2.00 9.43 29.43
CA ALA A 24 -1.34 8.25 28.93
C ALA A 24 -0.40 8.72 27.82
N GLU A 25 0.90 8.52 28.01
CA GLU A 25 1.90 8.85 27.02
C GLU A 25 1.54 8.09 25.75
N THR A 26 1.11 8.82 24.72
CA THR A 26 0.63 8.20 23.48
C THR A 26 1.85 7.68 22.75
N LYS A 27 2.14 6.38 22.90
CA LYS A 27 3.22 5.73 22.16
C LYS A 27 2.87 5.68 20.69
N VAL A 28 3.83 6.11 19.88
CA VAL A 28 3.78 6.03 18.42
C VAL A 28 4.96 5.21 17.97
N TYR A 29 4.76 4.37 16.95
CA TYR A 29 5.80 3.56 16.35
C TYR A 29 5.92 3.91 14.88
N GLN A 30 7.15 3.96 14.37
CA GLN A 30 7.43 4.13 12.94
C GLN A 30 7.98 2.82 12.38
N GLY A 31 7.37 2.35 11.31
CA GLY A 31 7.80 1.18 10.54
C GLY A 31 8.20 1.56 9.12
N LEU A 32 9.27 0.93 8.63
CA LEU A 32 9.62 0.88 7.22
C LEU A 32 9.53 -0.58 6.77
N GLY A 33 8.75 -0.82 5.74
CA GLY A 33 8.51 -2.15 5.21
C GLY A 33 8.66 -2.19 3.71
N HIS A 34 8.96 -3.37 3.21
CA HIS A 34 9.05 -3.62 1.78
C HIS A 34 8.53 -5.02 1.44
N SER A 35 8.10 -5.21 0.21
CA SER A 35 7.85 -6.52 -0.39
C SER A 35 8.38 -6.55 -1.81
N THR A 36 8.77 -7.74 -2.26
CA THR A 36 9.35 -7.93 -3.59
C THR A 36 8.72 -9.11 -4.27
N ASN A 37 8.48 -9.00 -5.58
CA ASN A 37 8.08 -10.17 -6.36
C ASN A 37 8.62 -10.11 -7.78
N PHE A 38 8.97 -11.28 -8.31
CA PHE A 38 9.19 -11.47 -9.74
C PHE A 38 7.85 -11.82 -10.40
N ARG A 39 7.67 -11.36 -11.65
CA ARG A 39 6.47 -11.59 -12.44
C ARG A 39 6.86 -12.01 -13.86
N VAL A 40 6.32 -13.15 -14.26
CA VAL A 40 6.19 -13.53 -15.66
C VAL A 40 4.96 -12.78 -16.20
N GLY A 41 5.17 -11.82 -17.09
CA GLY A 41 4.09 -11.05 -17.69
C GLY A 41 3.14 -11.94 -18.50
N PRO A 42 1.87 -11.57 -18.70
CA PRO A 42 0.94 -12.37 -19.51
C PRO A 42 1.26 -12.33 -21.02
N GLY A 43 2.12 -11.41 -21.45
CA GLY A 43 2.42 -11.15 -22.85
C GLY A 43 3.81 -11.62 -23.28
N LYS A 44 3.95 -11.74 -24.60
CA LYS A 44 5.21 -11.93 -25.32
C LYS A 44 5.38 -10.78 -26.28
N ASP A 45 6.61 -10.47 -26.65
CA ASP A 45 6.89 -9.50 -27.71
C ASP A 45 6.55 -10.07 -29.10
N SER A 46 6.74 -9.27 -30.15
CA SER A 46 6.42 -9.65 -31.52
C SER A 46 7.26 -10.80 -32.08
N GLU A 47 8.33 -11.21 -31.39
CA GLU A 47 9.17 -12.35 -31.74
C GLU A 47 8.87 -13.58 -30.87
N GLY A 48 7.88 -13.49 -29.98
CA GLY A 48 7.45 -14.57 -29.10
C GLY A 48 8.29 -14.73 -27.83
N GLN A 49 9.18 -13.78 -27.54
CA GLN A 49 9.97 -13.75 -26.31
C GLN A 49 9.12 -13.23 -25.15
N GLN A 50 9.24 -13.90 -24.01
CA GLN A 50 8.48 -13.60 -22.81
C GLN A 50 8.83 -12.21 -22.25
N VAL A 51 7.83 -11.48 -21.76
CA VAL A 51 8.04 -10.26 -20.97
C VAL A 51 8.14 -10.62 -19.48
N TYR A 52 9.09 -10.01 -18.79
CA TYR A 52 9.28 -10.16 -17.35
C TYR A 52 9.21 -8.81 -16.65
N SER A 53 8.96 -8.85 -15.35
CA SER A 53 9.03 -7.67 -14.48
C SER A 53 9.36 -8.10 -13.07
N PHE A 54 9.93 -7.21 -12.28
CA PHE A 54 9.97 -7.33 -10.83
C PHE A 54 9.39 -6.07 -10.20
N ASN A 55 8.82 -6.22 -9.01
CA ASN A 55 8.29 -5.11 -8.24
C ASN A 55 9.01 -5.02 -6.89
N TYR A 56 9.22 -3.78 -6.45
CA TYR A 56 9.53 -3.42 -5.08
C TYR A 56 8.39 -2.55 -4.58
N VAL A 57 7.66 -3.00 -3.57
CA VAL A 57 6.63 -2.19 -2.91
C VAL A 57 7.21 -1.74 -1.58
N ASP A 58 7.19 -0.44 -1.32
CA ASP A 58 7.70 0.15 -0.09
C ASP A 58 6.56 0.77 0.71
N ALA A 59 6.62 0.67 2.03
CA ALA A 59 5.63 1.20 2.96
C ALA A 59 6.30 1.89 4.15
N ALA A 60 6.02 3.18 4.32
CA ALA A 60 6.36 3.94 5.53
C ALA A 60 5.09 4.13 6.36
N VAL A 61 5.06 3.61 7.58
CA VAL A 61 3.82 3.50 8.37
C VAL A 61 4.05 4.01 9.79
N LEU A 62 3.09 4.78 10.31
CA LEU A 62 3.00 5.12 11.72
C LEU A 62 1.91 4.26 12.36
N PHE A 63 2.22 3.70 13.54
CA PHE A 63 1.30 2.90 14.34
C PHE A 63 1.10 3.49 15.72
N ASP A 64 -0.08 3.29 16.30
CA ASP A 64 -0.32 3.56 17.72
C ASP A 64 0.16 2.42 18.62
N ALA A 65 -0.09 2.55 19.92
CA ALA A 65 0.27 1.56 20.93
C ALA A 65 -0.37 0.18 20.72
N ASP A 66 -1.55 0.14 20.10
CA ASP A 66 -2.30 -1.09 19.81
C ASP A 66 -1.95 -1.66 18.43
N GLY A 67 -1.01 -1.04 17.71
CA GLY A 67 -0.58 -1.48 16.38
C GLY A 67 -1.54 -1.07 15.26
N LYS A 68 -2.47 -0.15 15.52
CA LYS A 68 -3.34 0.40 14.47
C LYS A 68 -2.60 1.47 13.68
N ILE A 69 -2.87 1.51 12.39
CA ILE A 69 -2.24 2.46 11.47
C ILE A 69 -2.77 3.86 11.78
N ILE A 70 -1.86 4.77 12.13
CA ILE A 70 -2.12 6.21 12.23
C ILE A 70 -2.02 6.85 10.84
N ASN A 71 -0.96 6.49 10.11
CA ASN A 71 -0.70 6.98 8.75
C ASN A 71 0.12 5.96 7.97
N ALA A 72 -0.06 5.91 6.66
CA ALA A 72 0.72 5.07 5.76
C ALA A 72 1.01 5.81 4.46
N ILE A 73 2.24 5.66 3.96
CA ILE A 73 2.63 6.04 2.60
C ILE A 73 3.17 4.77 1.95
N VAL A 74 2.57 4.39 0.82
CA VAL A 74 2.94 3.21 0.03
C VAL A 74 3.22 3.64 -1.40
N ASP A 75 4.28 3.10 -1.97
CA ASP A 75 4.63 3.24 -3.38
C ASP A 75 5.19 1.93 -3.92
N ALA A 76 5.29 1.82 -5.25
CA ALA A 76 5.90 0.66 -5.88
C ALA A 76 6.76 1.07 -7.08
N LEU A 77 7.97 0.52 -7.14
CA LEU A 77 8.79 0.49 -8.34
C LEU A 77 8.50 -0.83 -9.08
N GLU A 78 8.12 -0.73 -10.35
CA GLU A 78 8.02 -1.87 -11.26
C GLU A 78 9.04 -1.67 -12.38
N VAL A 79 9.91 -2.65 -12.59
CA VAL A 79 10.91 -2.63 -13.66
C VAL A 79 10.68 -3.84 -14.55
N SER A 80 10.55 -3.62 -15.85
CA SER A 80 10.31 -4.67 -16.84
C SER A 80 11.58 -5.05 -17.61
N SER A 81 11.49 -6.15 -18.35
CA SER A 81 12.40 -6.37 -19.47
C SER A 81 12.18 -5.31 -20.56
N PRO A 82 13.21 -4.96 -21.35
CA PRO A 82 13.11 -3.90 -22.39
C PRO A 82 12.16 -4.20 -23.57
N ASN A 83 11.67 -5.45 -23.68
CA ASN A 83 10.69 -5.83 -24.69
C ASN A 83 9.23 -5.56 -24.27
N TYR A 84 9.01 -4.89 -23.13
CA TYR A 84 7.70 -4.39 -22.74
C TYR A 84 7.34 -3.12 -23.54
N ASP A 85 6.09 -3.00 -23.99
CA ASP A 85 5.62 -1.97 -24.92
C ASP A 85 5.05 -0.71 -24.24
N GLY A 86 5.49 -0.40 -23.02
CA GLY A 86 5.02 0.75 -22.25
C GLY A 86 6.04 1.90 -22.19
N GLU A 87 5.68 3.05 -22.75
CA GLU A 87 6.57 4.23 -22.87
C GLU A 87 7.13 4.73 -21.54
N SER A 88 6.33 4.70 -20.47
CA SER A 88 6.75 5.16 -19.14
C SER A 88 7.34 4.06 -18.26
N MET A 89 7.44 2.81 -18.74
CA MET A 89 7.86 1.69 -17.89
C MET A 89 9.37 1.69 -17.69
N PRO A 90 9.85 1.77 -16.44
CA PRO A 90 11.26 1.50 -16.15
C PRO A 90 11.64 0.12 -16.67
N HIS A 91 12.79 0.00 -17.32
CA HIS A 91 13.32 -1.29 -17.73
C HIS A 91 14.77 -1.46 -17.29
N PHE A 92 15.21 -2.71 -17.24
CA PHE A 92 16.60 -3.06 -17.01
C PHE A 92 17.13 -3.93 -18.15
N SER A 93 18.07 -3.38 -18.91
CA SER A 93 18.62 -4.05 -20.09
C SER A 93 19.59 -5.19 -19.77
N GLY A 94 20.14 -5.22 -18.56
CA GLY A 94 21.07 -6.24 -18.08
C GLY A 94 22.38 -5.66 -17.57
N TRP A 95 23.36 -6.51 -17.29
CA TRP A 95 24.67 -6.06 -16.80
C TRP A 95 25.56 -5.58 -17.95
N PRO A 96 26.49 -4.65 -17.70
CA PRO A 96 27.44 -4.22 -18.72
C PRO A 96 28.21 -5.37 -19.36
N GLY A 97 28.29 -5.37 -20.69
CA GLY A 97 29.01 -6.39 -21.47
C GLY A 97 28.25 -7.70 -21.72
N THR A 98 27.00 -7.82 -21.26
CA THR A 98 26.13 -8.95 -21.66
C THR A 98 25.47 -8.70 -23.00
N GLU A 99 24.93 -9.77 -23.61
CA GLU A 99 24.06 -9.62 -24.78
C GLU A 99 22.83 -8.78 -24.43
N GLY A 100 22.42 -7.91 -25.36
CA GLY A 100 21.24 -7.08 -25.23
C GLY A 100 19.94 -7.88 -25.26
N HIS A 101 18.93 -7.36 -24.57
CA HIS A 101 17.57 -7.89 -24.62
C HIS A 101 16.83 -7.31 -25.83
N ASN A 102 15.80 -7.99 -26.32
CA ASN A 102 14.88 -7.41 -27.32
C ASN A 102 14.33 -6.07 -26.81
N LEU A 103 14.31 -5.07 -27.68
CA LEU A 103 13.76 -3.74 -27.44
C LEU A 103 12.48 -3.57 -28.27
N ALA A 104 11.37 -3.25 -27.63
CA ALA A 104 10.08 -3.05 -28.30
C ALA A 104 9.79 -1.56 -28.52
N ASP A 105 9.24 -1.22 -29.68
CA ASP A 105 8.66 0.10 -29.93
C ASP A 105 7.25 0.17 -29.33
N HIS A 106 7.02 1.15 -28.45
CA HIS A 106 5.78 1.27 -27.68
C HIS A 106 4.53 1.56 -28.54
N LYS A 107 4.68 2.09 -29.76
CA LYS A 107 3.55 2.44 -30.64
C LYS A 107 3.17 1.27 -31.54
N THR A 108 4.16 0.63 -32.13
CA THR A 108 4.00 -0.46 -33.09
C THR A 108 3.98 -1.83 -32.42
N LYS A 109 4.45 -1.92 -31.17
CA LYS A 109 4.59 -3.15 -30.37
C LYS A 109 5.51 -4.19 -31.02
N LYS A 110 6.38 -3.75 -31.93
CA LYS A 110 7.35 -4.59 -32.63
C LYS A 110 8.70 -4.49 -31.97
N VAL A 111 9.43 -5.60 -31.97
CA VAL A 111 10.86 -5.61 -31.70
C VAL A 111 11.56 -4.80 -32.78
N ILE A 112 12.32 -3.78 -32.38
CA ILE A 112 13.05 -2.86 -33.27
C ILE A 112 14.57 -3.06 -33.20
N GLY A 113 15.03 -3.91 -32.30
CA GLY A 113 16.45 -4.22 -32.12
C GLY A 113 16.71 -4.85 -30.77
N LYS A 114 17.97 -4.78 -30.34
CA LYS A 114 18.41 -5.19 -29.01
C LYS A 114 18.96 -3.99 -28.24
N THR A 115 18.87 -4.05 -26.92
CA THR A 115 19.46 -3.06 -26.03
C THR A 115 20.99 -3.09 -26.11
N GLU A 116 21.62 -1.95 -25.84
CA GLU A 116 23.07 -1.85 -25.78
C GLU A 116 23.50 -1.73 -24.31
N ASN A 117 24.06 -2.81 -23.76
CA ASN A 117 24.40 -2.90 -22.34
C ASN A 117 25.79 -2.33 -22.05
N THR A 118 25.96 -1.01 -22.22
CA THR A 118 27.16 -0.29 -21.76
C THR A 118 26.97 0.22 -20.33
N PRO A 119 28.05 0.46 -19.56
CA PRO A 119 27.92 1.08 -18.25
C PRO A 119 27.15 2.41 -18.27
N ALA A 120 27.34 3.23 -19.31
CA ALA A 120 26.66 4.50 -19.47
C ALA A 120 25.15 4.34 -19.70
N ASN A 121 24.74 3.42 -20.58
CA ASN A 121 23.32 3.18 -20.86
C ASN A 121 22.60 2.60 -19.63
N ILE A 122 23.23 1.63 -18.95
CA ILE A 122 22.64 1.01 -17.75
C ILE A 122 22.54 2.02 -16.60
N ALA A 123 23.56 2.86 -16.38
CA ALA A 123 23.48 3.94 -15.40
C ALA A 123 22.32 4.89 -15.72
N ASN A 124 22.19 5.31 -16.98
CA ASN A 124 21.09 6.17 -17.41
C ASN A 124 19.71 5.52 -17.23
N GLU A 125 19.56 4.22 -17.46
CA GLU A 125 18.30 3.50 -17.17
C GLU A 125 17.95 3.61 -15.69
N VAL A 126 18.87 3.23 -14.81
CA VAL A 126 18.65 3.20 -13.35
C VAL A 126 18.41 4.60 -12.79
N ASP A 127 19.16 5.60 -13.22
CA ASP A 127 19.02 7.00 -12.79
C ASP A 127 17.64 7.58 -13.17
N ASN A 128 16.96 7.01 -14.17
CA ASN A 128 15.64 7.44 -14.64
C ASN A 128 14.50 6.51 -14.21
N TRP A 129 14.77 5.48 -13.41
CA TRP A 129 13.70 4.66 -12.84
C TRP A 129 12.77 5.52 -11.98
N LYS A 130 11.47 5.29 -12.16
CA LYS A 130 10.43 6.02 -11.46
C LYS A 130 9.44 5.07 -10.82
N THR A 131 9.02 5.37 -9.60
CA THR A 131 7.94 4.66 -8.94
C THR A 131 6.59 4.91 -9.63
N LYS A 132 5.55 4.17 -9.23
CA LYS A 132 4.20 4.38 -9.75
C LYS A 132 3.68 5.78 -9.41
N ARG A 133 3.95 6.32 -8.22
CA ARG A 133 3.59 7.72 -7.90
C ARG A 133 4.38 8.73 -8.72
N GLU A 134 5.68 8.55 -8.90
CA GLU A 134 6.50 9.48 -9.71
C GLU A 134 6.09 9.50 -11.19
N ARG A 135 5.57 8.38 -11.70
CA ARG A 135 4.99 8.32 -13.04
C ARG A 135 3.63 9.04 -13.13
N GLY A 136 2.85 9.06 -12.05
CA GLY A 136 1.51 9.68 -12.02
C GLY A 136 0.65 9.25 -13.22
N ALA A 137 0.06 10.22 -13.93
CA ALA A 137 -0.74 9.96 -15.13
C ALA A 137 -0.01 9.21 -16.25
N SER A 138 1.32 9.25 -16.32
CA SER A 138 2.08 8.48 -17.31
C SER A 138 2.11 6.98 -17.01
N TYR A 139 1.77 6.55 -15.78
CA TYR A 139 1.60 5.12 -15.48
C TYR A 139 0.45 4.51 -16.29
N GLY A 140 -0.63 5.26 -16.48
CA GLY A 140 -1.74 4.89 -17.36
C GLY A 140 -2.56 3.72 -16.83
N MET A 141 -2.82 3.64 -15.52
CA MET A 141 -3.59 2.55 -14.93
C MET A 141 -5.07 2.62 -15.32
N ASN A 142 -5.66 3.78 -15.10
CA ASN A 142 -7.08 4.01 -15.29
C ASN A 142 -7.33 5.52 -15.45
N PRO A 143 -7.88 5.95 -16.60
CA PRO A 143 -8.14 7.38 -16.87
C PRO A 143 -9.05 8.09 -15.86
N LYS A 144 -9.79 7.34 -15.02
CA LYS A 144 -10.69 7.91 -14.01
C LYS A 144 -10.06 8.04 -12.63
N ASN A 145 -9.03 7.26 -12.34
CA ASN A 145 -8.43 7.17 -11.01
C ASN A 145 -7.08 6.47 -11.13
N GLU A 146 -5.99 7.23 -11.12
CA GLU A 146 -4.65 6.66 -11.31
C GLU A 146 -4.18 5.84 -10.10
N TRP A 147 -3.04 5.16 -10.22
CA TRP A 147 -2.53 4.28 -9.16
C TRP A 147 -2.28 5.03 -7.85
N ASP A 148 -1.70 6.22 -7.93
CA ASP A 148 -1.41 7.09 -6.79
C ASP A 148 -2.67 7.56 -6.08
N GLU A 149 -3.68 7.99 -6.82
CA GLU A 149 -4.99 8.40 -6.29
C GLU A 149 -5.72 7.22 -5.61
N GLN A 150 -5.69 6.03 -6.23
CA GLN A 150 -6.23 4.81 -5.61
C GLN A 150 -5.45 4.39 -4.36
N MET A 151 -4.14 4.57 -4.35
CA MET A 151 -3.31 4.28 -3.17
C MET A 151 -3.58 5.27 -2.05
N ASP A 152 -3.83 6.54 -2.35
CA ASP A 152 -4.23 7.54 -1.36
C ASP A 152 -5.57 7.19 -0.72
N PHE A 153 -6.55 6.73 -1.51
CA PHE A 153 -7.80 6.21 -0.97
C PHE A 153 -7.57 5.04 -0.01
N PHE A 154 -6.75 4.06 -0.39
CA PHE A 154 -6.47 2.92 0.48
C PHE A 154 -5.70 3.31 1.74
N GLN A 155 -4.70 4.18 1.65
CA GLN A 155 -3.97 4.68 2.82
C GLN A 155 -4.90 5.34 3.84
N ASP A 156 -5.91 6.09 3.39
CA ASP A 156 -6.92 6.64 4.28
C ASP A 156 -7.79 5.55 4.90
N LYS A 157 -8.23 4.57 4.09
CA LYS A 157 -9.00 3.40 4.56
C LYS A 157 -8.25 2.53 5.58
N PHE A 158 -6.93 2.53 5.54
CA PHE A 158 -6.10 1.77 6.48
C PHE A 158 -6.06 2.38 7.87
N LYS A 159 -6.30 3.69 8.00
CA LYS A 159 -6.21 4.37 9.29
C LYS A 159 -7.18 3.77 10.31
N GLY A 160 -6.69 3.58 11.54
CA GLY A 160 -7.42 2.97 12.65
C GLY A 160 -7.53 1.44 12.59
N LYS A 161 -6.98 0.79 11.54
CA LYS A 161 -6.95 -0.66 11.41
C LYS A 161 -5.56 -1.22 11.70
N THR A 162 -5.50 -2.43 12.24
CA THR A 162 -4.27 -3.22 12.30
C THR A 162 -4.01 -3.91 10.96
N VAL A 163 -2.77 -4.34 10.71
CA VAL A 163 -2.45 -5.12 9.50
C VAL A 163 -3.26 -6.42 9.45
N ASP A 164 -3.50 -7.08 10.58
CA ASP A 164 -4.33 -8.29 10.65
C ASP A 164 -5.79 -8.02 10.26
N GLU A 165 -6.36 -6.88 10.68
CA GLU A 165 -7.70 -6.46 10.25
C GLU A 165 -7.74 -6.24 8.72
N LEU A 166 -6.68 -5.68 8.13
CA LEU A 166 -6.57 -5.53 6.67
C LEU A 166 -6.47 -6.87 5.93
N GLU A 167 -5.74 -7.84 6.47
CA GLU A 167 -5.64 -9.20 5.90
C GLU A 167 -6.99 -9.92 5.93
N ILE A 168 -7.77 -9.74 7.01
CA ILE A 168 -9.14 -10.28 7.11
C ILE A 168 -10.06 -9.62 6.07
N ILE A 169 -9.99 -8.30 5.95
CA ILE A 169 -10.75 -7.53 4.95
C ILE A 169 -10.38 -8.00 3.53
N PHE A 170 -9.09 -8.14 3.24
CA PHE A 170 -8.60 -8.62 1.94
C PHE A 170 -9.16 -10.02 1.63
N THR A 171 -8.97 -10.95 2.56
CA THR A 171 -9.42 -12.34 2.41
C THR A 171 -10.93 -12.42 2.16
N LYS A 172 -11.72 -11.53 2.77
CA LYS A 172 -13.18 -11.58 2.65
C LYS A 172 -13.72 -10.84 1.43
N LEU A 173 -13.22 -9.64 1.18
CA LEU A 173 -13.83 -8.67 0.27
C LEU A 173 -13.14 -8.58 -1.10
N TYR A 174 -12.02 -9.28 -1.31
CA TYR A 174 -11.25 -9.27 -2.56
C TYR A 174 -11.29 -10.62 -3.26
N SER A 175 -11.11 -10.59 -4.58
CA SER A 175 -11.10 -11.77 -5.45
C SER A 175 -9.86 -12.63 -5.19
N ASP A 176 -10.07 -13.93 -5.01
CA ASP A 176 -8.96 -14.90 -4.93
C ASP A 176 -8.30 -15.14 -6.30
N VAL A 177 -8.88 -14.63 -7.38
CA VAL A 177 -8.39 -14.82 -8.76
C VAL A 177 -7.39 -13.74 -9.14
N ASN A 178 -7.63 -12.49 -8.72
CA ASN A 178 -6.83 -11.34 -9.16
C ASN A 178 -6.51 -10.34 -8.04
N GLY A 179 -6.93 -10.61 -6.81
CA GLY A 179 -6.67 -9.76 -5.65
C GLY A 179 -7.34 -8.39 -5.68
N ARG A 180 -8.23 -8.08 -6.64
CA ARG A 180 -8.99 -6.82 -6.70
C ARG A 180 -10.26 -6.91 -5.84
N PRO A 181 -10.83 -5.78 -5.41
CA PRO A 181 -12.12 -5.81 -4.70
C PRO A 181 -13.19 -6.58 -5.49
N LEU A 182 -14.00 -7.36 -4.79
CA LEU A 182 -15.13 -8.07 -5.40
C LEU A 182 -16.10 -7.09 -6.07
N LYS A 183 -16.92 -7.60 -6.98
CA LYS A 183 -17.93 -6.80 -7.68
C LYS A 183 -19.24 -7.58 -7.76
N GLU A 184 -20.35 -6.89 -7.52
CA GLU A 184 -21.70 -7.47 -7.62
C GLU A 184 -21.96 -8.14 -8.98
N ASN A 185 -21.47 -7.52 -10.05
CA ASN A 185 -21.65 -7.98 -11.42
C ASN A 185 -20.39 -8.67 -12.00
N SER A 186 -19.56 -9.29 -11.15
CA SER A 186 -18.41 -10.05 -11.64
C SER A 186 -18.86 -11.13 -12.63
N ARG A 187 -18.10 -11.28 -13.72
CA ARG A 187 -18.32 -12.36 -14.70
C ARG A 187 -17.64 -13.67 -14.29
N ASN A 188 -16.73 -13.62 -13.31
CA ASN A 188 -16.01 -14.79 -12.81
C ASN A 188 -16.88 -15.55 -11.80
N ASP A 189 -17.07 -16.85 -12.00
CA ASP A 189 -17.99 -17.63 -11.16
C ASP A 189 -17.51 -17.79 -9.71
N LYS A 190 -16.18 -17.83 -9.47
CA LYS A 190 -15.64 -17.87 -8.10
C LYS A 190 -15.92 -16.56 -7.37
N ASP A 191 -15.76 -15.43 -8.04
CA ASP A 191 -16.07 -14.12 -7.45
C ASP A 191 -17.56 -13.97 -7.16
N LYS A 192 -18.44 -14.43 -8.06
CA LYS A 192 -19.90 -14.42 -7.82
C LYS A 192 -20.27 -15.23 -6.58
N GLU A 193 -19.70 -16.43 -6.46
CA GLU A 193 -19.93 -17.30 -5.30
C GLU A 193 -19.41 -16.67 -4.00
N LYS A 194 -18.24 -16.03 -4.04
CA LYS A 194 -17.68 -15.35 -2.87
C LYS A 194 -18.52 -14.13 -2.48
N TYR A 195 -18.92 -13.32 -3.46
CA TYR A 195 -19.76 -12.13 -3.24
C TYR A 195 -21.15 -12.48 -2.70
N SER A 196 -21.77 -13.57 -3.15
CA SER A 196 -23.12 -13.97 -2.69
C SER A 196 -23.17 -14.37 -1.21
N LYS A 197 -22.03 -14.74 -0.62
CA LYS A 197 -21.87 -15.09 0.80
C LYS A 197 -21.65 -13.88 1.71
N LEU A 198 -21.44 -12.69 1.14
CA LEU A 198 -21.25 -11.47 1.91
C LEU A 198 -22.55 -11.01 2.58
N THR A 199 -22.42 -10.46 3.78
CA THR A 199 -23.52 -9.74 4.43
C THR A 199 -23.84 -8.44 3.70
N GLU A 200 -25.01 -7.86 3.94
CA GLU A 200 -25.36 -6.56 3.32
C GLU A 200 -24.39 -5.43 3.73
N ALA A 201 -23.87 -5.48 4.96
CA ALA A 201 -22.84 -4.53 5.41
C ALA A 201 -21.52 -4.69 4.63
N GLU A 202 -21.10 -5.93 4.38
CA GLU A 202 -19.90 -6.24 3.61
C GLU A 202 -20.06 -5.89 2.13
N LYS A 203 -21.23 -6.12 1.55
CA LYS A 203 -21.54 -5.67 0.18
C LYS A 203 -21.45 -4.15 0.06
N LYS A 204 -21.94 -3.43 1.07
CA LYS A 204 -21.80 -1.97 1.15
C LYS A 204 -20.33 -1.54 1.27
N GLU A 205 -19.53 -2.25 2.07
CA GLU A 205 -18.10 -1.99 2.19
C GLU A 205 -17.36 -2.25 0.88
N VAL A 206 -17.68 -3.35 0.17
CA VAL A 206 -17.15 -3.62 -1.18
C VAL A 206 -17.53 -2.50 -2.15
N ALA A 207 -18.79 -2.06 -2.15
CA ALA A 207 -19.25 -0.98 -3.02
C ALA A 207 -18.47 0.33 -2.75
N ASP A 208 -18.30 0.69 -1.48
CA ASP A 208 -17.53 1.84 -1.04
C ASP A 208 -16.05 1.75 -1.42
N ILE A 209 -15.43 0.58 -1.24
CA ILE A 209 -14.07 0.32 -1.72
C ILE A 209 -14.00 0.50 -3.24
N THR A 210 -14.89 -0.13 -4.02
CA THR A 210 -14.85 -0.07 -5.48
C THR A 210 -15.12 1.32 -6.07
N ALA A 211 -15.78 2.20 -5.31
CA ALA A 211 -15.98 3.58 -5.70
C ALA A 211 -14.69 4.40 -5.60
N GLY A 212 -13.81 4.08 -4.65
CA GLY A 212 -12.55 4.79 -4.42
C GLY A 212 -11.31 4.12 -5.03
N ALA A 213 -11.30 2.79 -5.14
CA ALA A 213 -10.18 2.06 -5.73
C ALA A 213 -10.61 0.69 -6.30
N THR A 214 -9.96 0.28 -7.38
CA THR A 214 -10.20 -0.99 -8.07
C THR A 214 -8.93 -1.83 -8.26
N MET A 215 -7.77 -1.28 -7.89
CA MET A 215 -6.51 -1.98 -7.89
C MET A 215 -6.46 -3.06 -6.80
N SER A 216 -5.57 -4.01 -6.98
CA SER A 216 -5.33 -5.06 -5.99
C SER A 216 -4.48 -4.54 -4.84
N LEU A 217 -4.68 -5.10 -3.65
CA LEU A 217 -3.75 -4.93 -2.52
C LEU A 217 -2.63 -6.00 -2.50
N ARG A 218 -2.79 -7.08 -3.27
CA ARG A 218 -1.82 -8.17 -3.39
C ARG A 218 -2.13 -8.99 -4.64
N ASP A 219 -1.28 -8.84 -5.66
CA ASP A 219 -1.30 -9.65 -6.88
C ASP A 219 0.12 -9.75 -7.49
N SER A 220 0.23 -10.18 -8.74
CA SER A 220 1.54 -10.26 -9.42
C SER A 220 2.23 -8.90 -9.66
N HIS A 221 1.53 -7.78 -9.51
CA HIS A 221 2.05 -6.43 -9.71
C HIS A 221 2.52 -5.78 -8.39
N GLY A 222 2.46 -6.51 -7.28
CA GLY A 222 2.99 -6.09 -5.98
C GLY A 222 2.20 -6.66 -4.79
N ASP A 223 2.85 -6.68 -3.62
CA ASP A 223 2.26 -7.13 -2.36
C ASP A 223 2.25 -5.98 -1.32
N ILE A 224 1.22 -5.13 -1.37
CA ILE A 224 1.07 -3.97 -0.47
C ILE A 224 0.87 -4.44 0.97
N LEU A 225 0.04 -5.46 1.19
CA LEU A 225 -0.21 -5.99 2.53
C LEU A 225 1.07 -6.61 3.14
N GLY A 226 1.90 -7.26 2.34
CA GLY A 226 3.20 -7.76 2.74
C GLY A 226 4.14 -6.64 3.18
N ALA A 227 4.19 -5.53 2.44
CA ALA A 227 5.00 -4.37 2.81
C ALA A 227 4.49 -3.72 4.12
N LEU A 228 3.18 -3.59 4.31
CA LEU A 228 2.59 -3.10 5.56
C LEU A 228 2.90 -4.02 6.75
N LYS A 229 2.83 -5.35 6.56
CA LYS A 229 3.20 -6.32 7.58
C LYS A 229 4.67 -6.21 7.96
N ASN A 230 5.55 -6.11 6.96
CA ASN A 230 6.98 -5.93 7.20
C ASN A 230 7.27 -4.61 7.94
N ALA A 231 6.55 -3.53 7.61
CA ALA A 231 6.66 -2.25 8.32
C ALA A 231 6.23 -2.40 9.78
N TYR A 232 5.15 -3.13 10.05
CA TYR A 232 4.71 -3.42 11.42
C TYR A 232 5.76 -4.23 12.19
N GLU A 233 6.30 -5.30 11.61
CA GLU A 233 7.31 -6.16 12.24
C GLU A 233 8.62 -5.41 12.55
N ASN A 234 9.02 -4.47 11.69
CA ASN A 234 10.24 -3.68 11.84
C ASN A 234 10.04 -2.35 12.60
N ARG A 235 8.86 -2.11 13.17
CA ARG A 235 8.55 -0.81 13.78
C ARG A 235 9.40 -0.52 15.01
N VAL A 236 9.77 0.73 15.19
CA VAL A 236 10.49 1.23 16.36
C VAL A 236 9.67 2.32 17.06
N GLU A 237 9.75 2.39 18.38
CA GLU A 237 9.09 3.44 19.16
C GLU A 237 9.68 4.81 18.77
N VAL A 238 8.81 5.77 18.45
CA VAL A 238 9.21 7.15 18.16
C VAL A 238 9.41 7.86 19.49
N ALA A 239 10.66 8.16 19.82
CA ALA A 239 10.98 9.01 20.97
C ALA A 239 10.65 10.47 20.61
N ILE A 240 9.56 11.01 21.16
CA ILE A 240 9.22 12.42 21.05
C ILE A 240 9.89 13.16 22.21
N PRO A 241 10.91 14.02 21.98
CA PRO A 241 11.54 14.75 23.06
C PRO A 241 10.51 15.66 23.73
N THR A 242 10.35 15.51 25.04
CA THR A 242 9.62 16.49 25.85
C THR A 242 10.44 17.78 25.89
N LYS A 243 9.81 18.90 25.51
CA LYS A 243 10.39 20.24 25.66
C LYS A 243 10.29 20.71 27.10
#